data_AF-A0A1I7UH22-F1
#
_entry.id   AF-A0A1I7UH22-F1
#
_cell.length_a   1.000
_cell.length_b   1.000
_cell.length_c   1.000
_cell.angle_alpha   90.00
_cell.angle_beta   90.00
_cell.angle_gamma   90.00
#
_symmetry.space_group_name_H-M   'P 1'
#
loop_
_entity.id
_entity.type
_entity.pdbx_description
1 polymer ?
#
loop_
_entity_poly.entity_id
_entity_poly.type
_entity_poly.pdbx_seq_one_letter_code
_entity_poly.pdbx_strand_id
1 'polypeptide(L)'
;MKAIAQATYDKILWIHKFMNESIDNMNKTVKESASAEKAKELEVVEVKKELNDKYMAILVAIDYLSNKPNEPATFFLFNHLVCMYMTGSAKLCNKFHDDGKQMLGDSENTKLDDICEKTAEAIDKLDEETDETKLEEEYEKKLKEIHLKMSKEEKKEKEDEVEKLRIEMLALKIEMKEVADAQTKREIQDLKMKLNQSEKRIEELTKQKEEKLSEQLRKEIRINNLEDQRALIEQLKEENRNLQKNLTVSLENSKTLGSLVEDGNRRVKEKEEMIKDLESRKNEELAGKDEQLKWKDEDLAERDEILNLKEEEIEKLQKTIAYYERESDEWKEKESELIRSMKEKDEKVERLMRKIKRGEEEMETNVNYYQKKLADSEEEVKRLNGVVDHFNEKMKKDSAMYEETIRELFKIKIEMEKELKGVKKELKEAKGALEKMADCSKKMTREMAERQKETENELEKVKKELKEAKEELEQIYEESDDSSFDQLNEQDDEYFSS
;
A
#
# COMPACT_ATOMS: atom_id res chain seq x y z
N MET A 1 -0.93 4.67 32.42
CA MET A 1 -0.26 5.96 32.11
C MET A 1 -0.15 6.90 33.29
N LYS A 2 -1.23 7.48 33.82
CA LYS A 2 -1.13 8.43 34.96
C LYS A 2 -0.32 7.92 36.16
N ALA A 3 -0.52 6.66 36.56
CA ALA A 3 0.24 6.05 37.65
C ALA A 3 1.75 5.88 37.33
N ILE A 4 2.08 5.54 36.07
CA ILE A 4 3.48 5.42 35.61
C ILE A 4 4.13 6.81 35.59
N ALA A 5 3.46 7.79 34.98
CA ALA A 5 3.92 9.17 34.95
C ALA A 5 4.16 9.74 36.36
N GLN A 6 3.26 9.46 37.31
CA GLN A 6 3.43 9.88 38.69
C GLN A 6 4.65 9.21 39.35
N ALA A 7 4.82 7.90 39.17
CA ALA A 7 5.99 7.19 39.69
C ALA A 7 7.30 7.72 39.09
N THR A 8 7.30 8.01 37.78
CA THR A 8 8.45 8.63 37.09
C THR A 8 8.73 10.03 37.62
N TYR A 9 7.68 10.85 37.84
CA TYR A 9 7.79 12.18 38.43
C TYR A 9 8.40 12.12 39.84
N ASP A 10 7.90 11.22 40.68
CA ASP A 10 8.36 11.07 42.07
C ASP A 10 9.84 10.66 42.12
N LYS A 11 10.27 9.74 41.23
CA LYS A 11 11.68 9.35 41.08
C LYS A 11 12.56 10.53 40.68
N ILE A 12 12.15 11.30 39.67
CA ILE A 12 12.94 12.45 39.18
C ILE A 12 12.99 13.57 40.22
N LEU A 13 11.91 13.81 40.94
CA LEU A 13 11.87 14.75 42.06
C LEU A 13 12.84 14.33 43.18
N TRP A 14 12.89 13.03 43.50
CA TRP A 14 13.84 12.51 44.49
C TRP A 14 15.28 12.72 44.04
N ILE A 15 15.63 12.35 42.79
CA ILE A 15 16.97 12.55 42.22
C ILE A 15 17.33 14.03 42.26
N HIS A 16 16.42 14.92 41.85
CA HIS A 16 16.67 16.36 41.84
C HIS A 16 16.99 16.91 43.24
N LYS A 17 16.24 16.49 44.26
CA LYS A 17 16.48 16.90 45.65
C LYS A 17 17.84 16.41 46.14
N PHE A 18 18.13 15.13 45.90
CA PHE A 18 19.39 14.52 46.29
C PHE A 18 20.59 15.26 45.68
N MET A 19 20.54 15.55 44.37
CA MET A 19 21.62 16.24 43.68
C MET A 19 21.80 17.69 44.17
N ASN A 20 20.71 18.40 44.49
CA ASN A 20 20.80 19.73 45.10
C ASN A 20 21.46 19.70 46.48
N GLU A 21 21.10 18.73 47.32
CA GLU A 21 21.70 18.55 48.64
C GLU A 21 23.20 18.22 48.55
N SER A 22 23.60 17.35 47.61
CA SER A 22 25.02 17.07 47.35
C SER A 22 25.78 18.32 46.91
N ILE A 23 25.23 19.12 45.99
CA ILE A 23 25.84 20.40 45.57
C ILE A 23 25.97 21.36 46.75
N ASP A 24 24.96 21.47 47.61
CA ASP A 24 25.01 22.33 48.81
C ASP A 24 26.06 21.88 49.81
N ASN A 25 26.17 20.57 50.04
CA ASN A 25 27.18 20.00 50.94
C ASN A 25 28.61 20.21 50.40
N MET A 26 28.80 20.02 49.09
CA MET A 26 30.08 20.29 48.43
C MET A 26 30.44 21.78 48.51
N ASN A 27 29.50 22.68 48.21
CA ASN A 27 29.70 24.13 48.32
C ASN A 27 30.05 24.57 49.75
N LYS A 28 29.35 24.02 50.74
CA LYS A 28 29.63 24.28 52.15
C LYS A 28 31.05 23.85 52.51
N THR A 29 31.45 22.64 52.10
CA THR A 29 32.80 22.11 52.32
C THR A 29 33.85 23.01 51.67
N VAL A 30 33.66 23.41 50.41
CA VAL A 30 34.60 24.33 49.73
C VAL A 30 34.69 25.68 50.45
N LYS A 31 33.58 26.24 50.94
CA LYS A 31 33.60 27.51 51.68
C LYS A 31 34.26 27.43 53.05
N GLU A 32 34.19 26.28 53.72
CA GLU A 32 34.82 26.06 55.02
C GLU A 32 36.33 25.83 54.92
N SER A 33 36.79 25.31 53.79
CA SER A 33 38.18 24.87 53.57
C SER A 33 39.01 25.80 52.65
N ALA A 34 38.39 26.41 51.62
CA ALA A 34 39.08 27.31 50.70
C ALA A 34 39.20 28.75 51.25
N SER A 35 40.16 29.51 50.71
CA SER A 35 40.19 30.95 50.96
C SER A 35 38.93 31.64 50.39
N ALA A 36 38.47 32.70 51.05
CA ALA A 36 37.25 33.42 50.66
C ALA A 36 37.29 34.00 49.22
N GLU A 37 38.49 34.23 48.67
CA GLU A 37 38.69 34.65 47.29
C GLU A 37 38.44 33.50 46.30
N LYS A 38 39.01 32.32 46.54
CA LYS A 38 38.79 31.13 45.71
C LYS A 38 37.35 30.62 45.80
N ALA A 39 36.76 30.65 47.00
CA ALA A 39 35.37 30.22 47.19
C ALA A 39 34.34 31.09 46.45
N LYS A 40 34.69 32.33 46.08
CA LYS A 40 33.84 33.20 45.24
C LYS A 40 33.86 32.84 43.76
N GLU A 41 34.92 32.17 43.30
CA GLU A 41 35.03 31.68 41.92
C GLU A 41 34.19 30.42 41.69
N LEU A 42 33.70 29.77 42.75
CA LEU A 42 32.86 28.58 42.63
C LEU A 42 31.43 29.00 42.22
N GLU A 43 31.09 28.80 40.95
CA GLU A 43 29.81 29.19 40.34
C GLU A 43 28.64 28.25 40.71
N VAL A 44 28.41 28.06 42.01
CA VAL A 44 27.33 27.19 42.54
C VAL A 44 25.96 27.59 41.99
N VAL A 45 25.76 28.89 41.79
CA VAL A 45 24.52 29.44 41.24
C VAL A 45 24.30 28.96 39.82
N GLU A 46 25.35 28.83 39.01
CA GLU A 46 25.27 28.39 37.62
C GLU A 46 24.98 26.90 37.53
N VAL A 47 25.69 26.08 38.32
CA VAL A 47 25.44 24.63 38.39
C VAL A 47 24.02 24.31 38.87
N LYS A 48 23.53 25.01 39.90
CA LYS A 48 22.14 24.84 40.37
C LYS A 48 21.12 25.27 39.33
N LYS A 49 21.39 26.37 38.61
CA LYS A 49 20.54 26.83 37.52
C LYS A 49 20.46 25.77 36.42
N GLU A 50 21.59 25.25 35.95
CA GLU A 50 21.63 24.19 34.94
C GLU A 50 20.91 22.91 35.39
N LEU A 51 21.09 22.50 36.65
CA LEU A 51 20.38 21.34 37.20
C LEU A 51 18.85 21.55 37.21
N ASN A 52 18.40 22.76 37.55
CA ASN A 52 17.00 23.12 37.60
C ASN A 52 16.39 23.23 36.19
N ASP A 53 17.14 23.79 35.23
CA ASP A 53 16.72 23.86 33.82
C ASP A 53 16.51 22.45 33.24
N LYS A 54 17.41 21.49 33.54
CA LYS A 54 17.24 20.09 33.16
C LYS A 54 16.03 19.44 33.84
N TYR A 55 15.79 19.74 35.12
CA TYR A 55 14.64 19.23 35.85
C TYR A 55 13.33 19.70 35.21
N MET A 56 13.23 21.00 34.92
CA MET A 56 12.04 21.57 34.27
C MET A 56 11.81 20.99 32.87
N ALA A 57 12.86 20.79 32.07
CA ALA A 57 12.74 20.17 30.75
C ALA A 57 12.16 18.74 30.83
N ILE A 58 12.60 17.96 31.81
CA ILE A 58 12.09 16.60 32.05
C ILE A 58 10.63 16.63 32.53
N LEU A 59 10.26 17.56 33.42
CA LEU A 59 8.87 17.68 33.88
C LEU A 59 7.91 17.98 32.73
N VAL A 60 8.30 18.87 31.81
CA VAL A 60 7.53 19.17 30.60
C VAL A 60 7.39 17.93 29.72
N ALA A 61 8.46 17.14 29.58
CA ALA A 61 8.42 15.89 28.82
C ALA A 61 7.49 14.85 29.47
N ILE A 62 7.50 14.73 30.80
CA ILE A 62 6.60 13.85 31.53
C ILE A 62 5.14 14.26 31.33
N ASP A 63 4.83 15.56 31.49
CA ASP A 63 3.46 16.06 31.30
C ASP A 63 2.97 15.83 29.87
N TYR A 64 3.83 16.08 28.88
CA TYR A 64 3.53 15.79 27.48
C TYR A 64 3.20 14.30 27.24
N LEU A 65 4.05 13.38 27.74
CA LEU A 65 3.85 11.93 27.58
C LEU A 65 2.64 11.42 28.36
N SER A 66 2.31 12.04 29.50
CA SER A 66 1.15 11.68 30.33
C SER A 66 -0.18 11.90 29.64
N ASN A 67 -0.21 12.85 28.69
CA ASN A 67 -1.40 13.23 27.93
C ASN A 67 -1.55 12.48 26.60
N LYS A 68 -0.60 11.61 26.24
CA LYS A 68 -0.66 10.80 25.01
C LYS A 68 -1.53 9.55 25.18
N PRO A 69 -2.18 9.08 24.10
CA PRO A 69 -2.87 7.81 24.09
C PRO A 69 -1.89 6.68 24.48
N ASN A 70 -2.44 5.59 25.01
CA ASN A 70 -1.71 4.53 25.69
C ASN A 70 -0.90 3.67 24.70
N GLU A 71 0.15 4.24 24.13
CA GLU A 71 1.07 3.57 23.21
C GLU A 71 2.17 2.86 24.02
N PRO A 72 2.51 1.59 23.70
CA PRO A 72 3.58 0.85 24.37
C PRO A 72 4.93 1.60 24.39
N ALA A 73 5.21 2.41 23.38
CA ALA A 73 6.41 3.23 23.29
C ALA A 73 6.51 4.30 24.41
N THR A 74 5.37 4.76 24.93
CA THR A 74 5.33 5.82 25.95
C THR A 74 5.95 5.37 27.27
N PHE A 75 5.88 4.09 27.60
CA PHE A 75 6.52 3.53 28.80
C PHE A 75 8.05 3.59 28.70
N PHE A 76 8.61 3.17 27.56
CA PHE A 76 10.06 3.24 27.31
C PHE A 76 10.58 4.67 27.39
N LEU A 77 9.79 5.64 26.89
CA LEU A 77 10.16 7.05 26.96
C LEU A 77 10.22 7.57 28.39
N PHE A 78 9.37 7.10 29.31
CA PHE A 78 9.45 7.49 30.72
C PHE A 78 10.74 7.00 31.39
N ASN A 79 11.12 5.72 31.20
CA ASN A 79 12.38 5.20 31.74
C ASN A 79 13.58 5.94 31.13
N HIS A 80 13.55 6.16 29.82
CA HIS A 80 14.61 6.90 29.13
C HIS A 80 14.78 8.33 29.69
N LEU A 81 13.69 9.03 30.03
CA LEU A 81 13.75 10.34 30.67
C LEU A 81 14.42 10.29 32.06
N VAL A 82 14.14 9.26 32.86
CA VAL A 82 14.81 9.07 34.17
C VAL A 82 16.32 8.89 33.96
N CYS A 83 16.72 7.99 33.06
CA CYS A 83 18.14 7.74 32.77
C CYS A 83 18.85 8.99 32.23
N MET A 84 18.21 9.72 31.31
CA MET A 84 18.74 10.96 30.77
C MET A 84 18.94 12.02 31.86
N TYR A 85 17.96 12.17 32.75
CA TYR A 85 18.05 13.13 33.85
C TYR A 85 19.14 12.75 34.85
N MET A 86 19.18 11.48 35.25
CA MET A 86 20.17 10.94 36.16
C MET A 86 21.59 11.11 35.61
N THR A 87 21.84 10.70 34.36
CA THR A 87 23.14 10.86 33.69
C THR A 87 23.53 12.34 33.56
N GLY A 88 22.56 13.18 33.19
CA GLY A 88 22.77 14.60 32.97
C GLY A 88 23.05 15.39 34.25
N SER A 89 22.48 14.97 35.38
CA SER A 89 22.71 15.55 36.71
C SER A 89 24.00 15.02 37.34
N ALA A 90 24.31 13.73 37.19
CA ALA A 90 25.56 13.13 37.65
C ALA A 90 26.79 13.82 37.03
N LYS A 91 26.76 14.06 35.72
CA LYS A 91 27.83 14.83 35.03
C LYS A 91 28.00 16.24 35.60
N LEU A 92 26.90 16.88 36.00
CA LEU A 92 26.93 18.22 36.59
C LEU A 92 27.58 18.20 37.98
N CYS A 93 27.18 17.24 38.83
CA CYS A 93 27.76 17.05 40.15
C CYS A 93 29.25 16.69 40.07
N ASN A 94 29.65 15.83 39.14
CA ASN A 94 31.06 15.47 38.95
C ASN A 94 31.90 16.67 38.51
N LYS A 95 31.40 17.48 37.58
CA LYS A 95 32.07 18.72 37.19
C LYS A 95 32.26 19.66 38.39
N PHE A 96 31.20 19.85 39.18
CA PHE A 96 31.25 20.70 40.38
C PHE A 96 32.23 20.16 41.43
N HIS A 97 32.30 18.84 41.57
CA HIS A 97 33.27 18.17 42.43
C HIS A 97 34.71 18.39 41.95
N ASP A 98 34.97 18.25 40.65
CA ASP A 98 36.30 18.46 40.06
C ASP A 98 36.76 19.92 40.23
N ASP A 99 35.87 20.88 40.01
CA ASP A 99 36.11 22.30 40.26
C ASP A 99 36.41 22.54 41.75
N GLY A 100 35.65 21.90 42.65
CA GLY A 100 35.88 21.94 44.10
C GLY A 100 37.23 21.37 44.51
N LYS A 101 37.64 20.24 43.95
CA LYS A 101 38.96 19.63 44.19
C LYS A 101 40.10 20.54 43.75
N GLN A 102 39.97 21.17 42.59
CA GLN A 102 40.97 22.10 42.08
C GLN A 102 41.16 23.30 43.03
N MET A 103 40.10 23.73 43.72
CA MET A 103 40.15 24.82 44.69
C MET A 103 40.79 24.46 46.02
N LEU A 104 40.52 23.24 46.53
CA LEU A 104 40.97 22.79 47.85
C LEU A 104 42.40 22.23 47.86
N GLY A 105 42.87 21.66 46.74
CA GLY A 105 44.17 21.01 46.67
C GLY A 105 44.24 19.66 47.41
N ASP A 106 45.34 18.93 47.24
CA ASP A 106 45.42 17.49 47.61
C ASP A 106 45.19 17.18 49.09
N SER A 107 45.43 18.13 50.01
CA SER A 107 45.36 17.89 51.46
C SER A 107 43.94 17.85 52.04
N GLU A 108 42.92 18.33 51.32
CA GLU A 108 41.54 18.43 51.82
C GLU A 108 40.50 17.70 50.95
N ASN A 109 40.95 16.99 49.91
CA ASN A 109 40.09 16.27 48.97
C ASN A 109 39.30 15.11 49.58
N THR A 110 39.75 14.55 50.71
CA THR A 110 39.11 13.38 51.33
C THR A 110 37.66 13.62 51.75
N LYS A 111 37.30 14.85 52.15
CA LYS A 111 35.90 15.19 52.51
C LYS A 111 34.99 15.30 51.28
N LEU A 112 35.52 15.74 50.15
CA LEU A 112 34.77 15.81 48.88
C LEU A 112 34.58 14.42 48.29
N ASP A 113 35.62 13.57 48.36
CA ASP A 113 35.55 12.18 47.93
C ASP A 113 34.50 11.39 48.71
N ASP A 114 34.43 11.56 50.03
CA ASP A 114 33.39 10.96 50.89
C ASP A 114 31.95 11.34 50.48
N ILE A 115 31.75 12.57 49.99
CA ILE A 115 30.44 13.05 49.53
C ILE A 115 30.12 12.44 48.15
N CYS A 116 31.09 12.37 47.25
CA CYS A 116 30.93 11.74 45.94
C CYS A 116 30.68 10.24 46.03
N GLU A 117 31.39 9.54 46.91
CA GLU A 117 31.21 8.09 47.12
C GLU A 117 29.80 7.80 47.66
N LYS A 118 29.32 8.57 48.65
CA LYS A 118 27.93 8.47 49.12
C LYS A 118 26.90 8.81 48.04
N THR A 119 27.24 9.72 47.14
CA THR A 119 26.40 10.10 45.99
C THR A 119 26.33 8.96 44.98
N ALA A 120 27.46 8.31 44.69
CA ALA A 120 27.55 7.15 43.81
C ALA A 120 26.81 5.94 44.39
N GLU A 121 27.02 5.61 45.66
CA GLU A 121 26.31 4.49 46.33
C GLU A 121 24.79 4.67 46.34
N ALA A 122 24.30 5.91 46.49
CA ALA A 122 22.87 6.20 46.45
C ALA A 122 22.29 6.07 45.04
N ILE A 123 23.09 6.33 43.99
CA ILE A 123 22.72 6.12 42.59
C ILE A 123 22.72 4.62 42.27
N ASP A 124 23.74 3.88 42.70
CA ASP A 124 23.83 2.43 42.46
C ASP A 124 22.69 1.66 43.15
N LYS A 125 22.31 2.04 44.38
CA LYS A 125 21.12 1.46 45.05
C LYS A 125 19.81 1.74 44.31
N LEU A 126 19.73 2.88 43.64
CA LEU A 126 18.59 3.25 42.81
C LEU A 126 18.49 2.38 41.57
N ASP A 127 19.65 2.04 40.98
CA ASP A 127 19.78 1.14 39.83
C ASP A 127 19.43 -0.31 40.23
N GLU A 128 19.84 -0.75 41.43
CA GLU A 128 19.52 -2.08 41.98
C GLU A 128 18.05 -2.26 42.39
N GLU A 129 17.39 -1.22 42.93
CA GLU A 129 15.95 -1.29 43.28
C GLU A 129 15.04 -1.28 42.05
N THR A 130 15.53 -0.78 40.91
CA THR A 130 14.97 -1.08 39.60
C THR A 130 15.47 -2.45 39.14
N ASP A 131 14.71 -3.50 39.42
CA ASP A 131 14.88 -4.87 38.87
C ASP A 131 14.58 -4.85 37.34
N GLU A 132 15.20 -3.92 36.61
CA GLU A 132 14.99 -3.51 35.22
C GLU A 132 15.23 -4.69 34.28
N THR A 133 16.18 -5.56 34.61
CA THR A 133 16.49 -6.76 33.83
C THR A 133 15.34 -7.76 33.84
N LYS A 134 14.67 -7.99 34.97
CA LYS A 134 13.50 -8.89 35.02
C LYS A 134 12.28 -8.28 34.33
N LEU A 135 12.11 -6.96 34.47
CA LEU A 135 11.00 -6.23 33.86
C LEU A 135 11.17 -6.15 32.33
N GLU A 136 12.37 -5.87 31.83
CA GLU A 136 12.70 -5.86 30.41
C GLU A 136 12.51 -7.23 29.78
N GLU A 137 12.97 -8.33 30.40
CA GLU A 137 12.74 -9.68 29.88
C GLU A 137 11.24 -10.03 29.81
N GLU A 138 10.45 -9.66 30.82
CA GLU A 138 9.00 -9.89 30.81
C GLU A 138 8.29 -9.02 29.75
N TYR A 139 8.74 -7.79 29.55
CA TYR A 139 8.21 -6.88 28.54
C TYR A 139 8.59 -7.27 27.13
N GLU A 140 9.84 -7.67 26.88
CA GLU A 140 10.29 -8.13 25.57
C GLU A 140 9.52 -9.40 25.15
N LYS A 141 9.22 -10.27 26.12
CA LYS A 141 8.37 -11.45 25.92
C LYS A 141 6.93 -11.08 25.56
N LYS A 142 6.32 -10.11 26.27
CA LYS A 142 4.97 -9.59 25.95
C LYS A 142 4.94 -8.84 24.62
N LEU A 143 5.98 -8.10 24.27
CA LEU A 143 6.12 -7.40 22.99
C LEU A 143 6.18 -8.39 21.83
N LYS A 144 6.98 -9.46 21.95
CA LYS A 144 7.01 -10.55 20.96
C LYS A 144 5.66 -11.25 20.82
N GLU A 145 4.92 -11.43 21.93
CA GLU A 145 3.58 -12.02 21.90
C GLU A 145 2.53 -11.10 21.24
N ILE A 146 2.58 -9.79 21.51
CA ILE A 146 1.72 -8.78 20.88
C ILE A 146 2.03 -8.66 19.39
N HIS A 147 3.31 -8.63 18.99
CA HIS A 147 3.70 -8.59 17.59
C HIS A 147 3.21 -9.82 16.83
N LEU A 148 3.26 -11.00 17.46
CA LEU A 148 2.76 -12.24 16.88
C LEU A 148 1.22 -12.24 16.77
N LYS A 149 0.50 -11.63 17.71
CA LYS A 149 -0.96 -11.47 17.66
C LYS A 149 -1.38 -10.44 16.61
N MET A 150 -0.75 -9.27 16.58
CA MET A 150 -0.98 -8.24 15.56
C MET A 150 -0.65 -8.75 14.15
N SER A 151 0.44 -9.49 13.97
CA SER A 151 0.78 -10.07 12.67
C SER A 151 -0.25 -11.10 12.19
N LYS A 152 -0.94 -11.79 13.11
CA LYS A 152 -2.03 -12.72 12.77
C LYS A 152 -3.36 -12.01 12.55
N GLU A 153 -3.67 -10.98 13.34
CA GLU A 153 -4.90 -10.19 13.23
C GLU A 153 -4.88 -9.27 12.01
N GLU A 154 -3.79 -8.55 11.72
CA GLU A 154 -3.66 -7.75 10.50
C GLU A 154 -3.73 -8.61 9.23
N LYS A 155 -3.18 -9.84 9.29
CA LYS A 155 -3.23 -10.75 8.15
C LYS A 155 -4.63 -11.28 7.92
N LYS A 156 -5.37 -11.56 9.00
CA LYS A 156 -6.77 -11.99 8.95
C LYS A 156 -7.70 -10.84 8.53
N GLU A 157 -7.51 -9.64 9.05
CA GLU A 157 -8.30 -8.45 8.69
C GLU A 157 -8.09 -8.07 7.22
N LYS A 158 -6.84 -8.14 6.71
CA LYS A 158 -6.55 -7.96 5.29
C LYS A 158 -7.13 -9.08 4.41
N GLU A 159 -7.13 -10.33 4.88
CA GLU A 159 -7.77 -11.44 4.16
C GLU A 159 -9.30 -11.27 4.11
N ASP A 160 -9.93 -10.86 5.21
CA ASP A 160 -11.37 -10.59 5.29
C ASP A 160 -11.76 -9.37 4.43
N GLU A 161 -10.93 -8.33 4.38
CA GLU A 161 -11.14 -7.15 3.52
C GLU A 161 -10.98 -7.50 2.02
N VAL A 162 -9.99 -8.31 1.67
CA VAL A 162 -9.81 -8.83 0.30
C VAL A 162 -10.98 -9.71 -0.14
N GLU A 163 -11.49 -10.57 0.75
CA GLU A 163 -12.64 -11.41 0.44
C GLU A 163 -13.93 -10.59 0.32
N LYS A 164 -14.11 -9.57 1.17
CA LYS A 164 -15.22 -8.60 1.03
C LYS A 164 -15.16 -7.87 -0.32
N LEU A 165 -13.99 -7.37 -0.71
CA LEU A 165 -13.80 -6.71 -2.01
C LEU A 165 -14.04 -7.67 -3.19
N ARG A 166 -13.67 -8.95 -3.06
CA ARG A 166 -14.01 -9.98 -4.06
C ARG A 166 -15.52 -10.16 -4.21
N ILE A 167 -16.25 -10.22 -3.10
CA ILE A 167 -17.71 -10.37 -3.11
C ILE A 167 -18.37 -9.13 -3.76
N GLU A 168 -17.94 -7.92 -3.38
CA GLU A 168 -18.46 -6.67 -3.97
C GLU A 168 -18.15 -6.58 -5.47
N MET A 169 -16.95 -6.97 -5.90
CA MET A 169 -16.56 -6.98 -7.31
C MET A 169 -17.37 -8.01 -8.13
N LEU A 170 -17.66 -9.19 -7.56
CA LEU A 170 -18.55 -10.17 -8.18
C LEU A 170 -19.99 -9.66 -8.29
N ALA A 171 -20.50 -8.98 -7.25
CA ALA A 171 -21.82 -8.38 -7.27
C ALA A 171 -21.94 -7.29 -8.36
N LEU A 172 -20.95 -6.39 -8.45
CA LEU A 172 -20.90 -5.37 -9.52
C LEU A 172 -20.82 -6.01 -10.90
N LYS A 173 -20.06 -7.09 -11.07
CA LYS A 173 -19.98 -7.82 -12.34
C LYS A 173 -21.33 -8.44 -12.75
N ILE A 174 -22.11 -8.92 -11.78
CA ILE A 174 -23.47 -9.41 -12.01
C ILE A 174 -24.39 -8.24 -12.39
N GLU A 175 -24.38 -7.14 -11.65
CA GLU A 175 -25.20 -5.96 -11.97
C GLU A 175 -24.89 -5.38 -13.35
N MET A 176 -23.60 -5.23 -13.70
CA MET A 176 -23.19 -4.76 -15.03
C MET A 176 -23.70 -5.69 -16.15
N LYS A 177 -23.69 -7.00 -15.91
CA LYS A 177 -24.22 -7.98 -16.87
C LYS A 177 -25.73 -7.85 -17.00
N GLU A 178 -26.46 -7.72 -15.89
CA GLU A 178 -27.91 -7.52 -15.90
C GLU A 178 -28.32 -6.20 -16.59
N VAL A 179 -27.56 -5.12 -16.39
CA VAL A 179 -27.78 -3.84 -17.08
C VAL A 179 -27.53 -3.97 -18.58
N ALA A 180 -26.45 -4.63 -18.99
CA ALA A 180 -26.16 -4.88 -20.41
C ALA A 180 -27.23 -5.77 -21.06
N ASP A 181 -27.68 -6.82 -20.37
CA ASP A 181 -28.75 -7.71 -20.83
C ASP A 181 -30.11 -6.97 -20.89
N ALA A 182 -30.40 -6.07 -19.94
CA ALA A 182 -31.60 -5.25 -19.95
C ALA A 182 -31.59 -4.20 -21.08
N GLN A 183 -30.44 -3.58 -21.34
CA GLN A 183 -30.28 -2.61 -22.42
C GLN A 183 -30.43 -3.29 -23.78
N THR A 184 -29.74 -4.41 -24.01
CA THR A 184 -29.88 -5.20 -25.24
C THR A 184 -31.32 -5.70 -25.42
N LYS A 185 -32.01 -6.13 -24.35
CA LYS A 185 -33.42 -6.50 -24.42
C LYS A 185 -34.34 -5.35 -24.83
N ARG A 186 -34.09 -4.11 -24.33
CA ARG A 186 -34.84 -2.91 -24.75
C ARG A 186 -34.57 -2.56 -26.21
N GLU A 187 -33.32 -2.62 -26.65
CA GLU A 187 -32.95 -2.36 -28.05
C GLU A 187 -33.58 -3.38 -28.99
N ILE A 188 -33.57 -4.67 -28.65
CA ILE A 188 -34.27 -5.72 -29.40
C ILE A 188 -35.78 -5.46 -29.46
N GLN A 189 -36.39 -5.02 -28.36
CA GLN A 189 -37.82 -4.71 -28.33
C GLN A 189 -38.18 -3.50 -29.20
N ASP A 190 -37.36 -2.44 -29.18
CA ASP A 190 -37.54 -1.26 -30.04
C ASP A 190 -37.37 -1.60 -31.52
N LEU A 191 -36.33 -2.39 -31.86
CA LEU A 191 -36.13 -2.90 -33.21
C LEU A 191 -37.30 -3.77 -33.67
N LYS A 192 -37.86 -4.61 -32.79
CA LYS A 192 -39.03 -5.42 -33.10
C LYS A 192 -40.29 -4.58 -33.35
N MET A 193 -40.49 -3.49 -32.59
CA MET A 193 -41.58 -2.54 -32.86
C MET A 193 -41.39 -1.82 -34.19
N LYS A 194 -40.18 -1.35 -34.50
CA LYS A 194 -39.85 -0.71 -35.78
C LYS A 194 -40.03 -1.67 -36.96
N LEU A 195 -39.61 -2.92 -36.80
CA LEU A 195 -39.81 -3.97 -37.81
C LEU A 195 -41.31 -4.17 -38.09
N ASN A 196 -42.12 -4.40 -37.05
CA ASN A 196 -43.57 -4.54 -37.19
C ASN A 196 -44.23 -3.31 -37.84
N GLN A 197 -43.75 -2.10 -37.53
CA GLN A 197 -44.25 -0.87 -38.18
C GLN A 197 -43.86 -0.81 -39.67
N SER A 198 -42.63 -1.21 -40.01
CA SER A 198 -42.18 -1.27 -41.40
C SER A 198 -42.93 -2.33 -42.21
N GLU A 199 -43.21 -3.50 -41.63
CA GLU A 199 -44.00 -4.57 -42.25
C GLU A 199 -45.42 -4.08 -42.57
N LYS A 200 -46.09 -3.40 -41.63
CA LYS A 200 -47.40 -2.79 -41.87
C LYS A 200 -47.38 -1.75 -42.99
N ARG A 201 -46.35 -0.91 -43.05
CA ARG A 201 -46.20 0.07 -44.14
C ARG A 201 -45.99 -0.60 -45.49
N ILE A 202 -45.19 -1.66 -45.54
CA ILE A 202 -44.97 -2.43 -46.76
C ILE A 202 -46.28 -3.08 -47.23
N GLU A 203 -47.05 -3.67 -46.31
CA GLU A 203 -48.35 -4.27 -46.61
C GLU A 203 -49.34 -3.22 -47.17
N GLU A 204 -49.42 -2.05 -46.55
CA GLU A 204 -50.29 -0.96 -47.00
C GLU A 204 -49.88 -0.40 -48.37
N LEU A 205 -48.57 -0.20 -48.59
CA LEU A 205 -48.05 0.22 -49.90
C LEU A 205 -48.28 -0.83 -50.99
N THR A 206 -48.18 -2.12 -50.64
CA THR A 206 -48.45 -3.23 -51.57
C THR A 206 -49.92 -3.23 -51.97
N LYS A 207 -50.83 -3.09 -51.01
CA LYS A 207 -52.26 -2.97 -51.26
C LYS A 207 -52.60 -1.77 -52.15
N GLN A 208 -52.00 -0.60 -51.88
CA GLN A 208 -52.18 0.59 -52.72
C GLN A 208 -51.69 0.37 -54.17
N LYS A 209 -50.56 -0.33 -54.35
CA LYS A 209 -50.05 -0.67 -55.69
C LYS A 209 -50.98 -1.64 -56.42
N GLU A 210 -51.48 -2.66 -55.73
CA GLU A 210 -52.43 -3.63 -56.29
C GLU A 210 -53.76 -2.96 -56.69
N GLU A 211 -54.28 -2.03 -55.88
CA GLU A 211 -55.47 -1.25 -56.20
C GLU A 211 -55.25 -0.36 -57.43
N LYS A 212 -54.12 0.37 -57.50
CA LYS A 212 -53.76 1.19 -58.66
C LYS A 212 -53.62 0.35 -59.94
N LEU A 213 -52.95 -0.80 -59.85
CA LEU A 213 -52.79 -1.71 -60.99
C LEU A 213 -54.13 -2.29 -61.44
N SER A 214 -54.98 -2.67 -60.49
CA SER A 214 -56.34 -3.15 -60.78
C SER A 214 -57.20 -2.09 -61.46
N GLU A 215 -57.07 -0.83 -61.05
CA GLU A 215 -57.77 0.28 -61.69
C GLU A 215 -57.25 0.56 -63.10
N GLN A 216 -55.92 0.52 -63.30
CA GLN A 216 -55.32 0.62 -64.64
C GLN A 216 -55.81 -0.48 -65.58
N LEU A 217 -55.81 -1.74 -65.12
CA LEU A 217 -56.33 -2.87 -65.90
C LEU A 217 -57.82 -2.71 -66.23
N ARG A 218 -58.64 -2.20 -65.30
CA ARG A 218 -60.06 -1.90 -65.59
C ARG A 218 -60.22 -0.82 -66.66
N LYS A 219 -59.38 0.23 -66.62
CA LYS A 219 -59.38 1.29 -67.65
C LYS A 219 -58.97 0.72 -69.01
N GLU A 220 -57.94 -0.11 -69.05
CA GLU A 220 -57.44 -0.75 -70.28
C GLU A 220 -58.48 -1.69 -70.89
N ILE A 221 -59.12 -2.56 -70.09
CA ILE A 221 -60.22 -3.42 -70.55
C ILE A 221 -61.37 -2.58 -71.11
N ARG A 222 -61.70 -1.44 -70.46
CA ARG A 222 -62.75 -0.55 -70.94
C ARG A 222 -62.40 0.10 -72.29
N ILE A 223 -61.15 0.49 -72.48
CA ILE A 223 -60.65 1.04 -73.76
C ILE A 223 -60.71 -0.03 -74.85
N ASN A 224 -60.16 -1.22 -74.60
CA ASN A 224 -60.17 -2.32 -75.58
C ASN A 224 -61.59 -2.70 -75.99
N ASN A 225 -62.53 -2.80 -75.05
CA ASN A 225 -63.94 -3.05 -75.37
C ASN A 225 -64.57 -1.95 -76.25
N LEU A 226 -64.20 -0.68 -76.03
CA LEU A 226 -64.68 0.43 -76.85
C LEU A 226 -64.04 0.42 -78.25
N GLU A 227 -62.77 0.04 -78.36
CA GLU A 227 -62.08 -0.13 -79.64
C GLU A 227 -62.66 -1.28 -80.46
N ASP A 228 -62.93 -2.43 -79.83
CA ASP A 228 -63.62 -3.55 -80.47
C ASP A 228 -65.02 -3.16 -80.96
N GLN A 229 -65.78 -2.41 -80.15
CA GLN A 229 -67.08 -1.86 -80.56
C GLN A 229 -66.94 -0.90 -81.75
N ARG A 230 -65.92 -0.03 -81.76
CA ARG A 230 -65.65 0.88 -82.89
C ARG A 230 -65.28 0.11 -84.15
N ALA A 231 -64.44 -0.92 -84.04
CA ALA A 231 -64.06 -1.78 -85.15
C ALA A 231 -65.29 -2.51 -85.74
N LEU A 232 -66.18 -3.02 -84.88
CA LEU A 232 -67.42 -3.67 -85.31
C LEU A 232 -68.37 -2.68 -86.01
N ILE A 233 -68.51 -1.47 -85.47
CA ILE A 233 -69.31 -0.40 -86.10
C ILE A 233 -68.74 -0.05 -87.47
N GLU A 234 -67.42 0.04 -87.60
CA GLU A 234 -66.78 0.38 -88.88
C GLU A 234 -66.93 -0.76 -89.91
N GLN A 235 -66.83 -2.02 -89.49
CA GLN A 235 -67.17 -3.17 -90.34
C GLN A 235 -68.63 -3.13 -90.81
N LEU A 236 -69.58 -2.88 -89.90
CA LEU A 236 -71.00 -2.75 -90.26
C LEU A 236 -71.28 -1.59 -91.21
N LYS A 237 -70.57 -0.47 -91.06
CA LYS A 237 -70.65 0.66 -92.01
C LYS A 237 -70.11 0.26 -93.38
N GLU A 238 -69.01 -0.47 -93.45
CA GLU A 238 -68.44 -0.92 -94.72
C GLU A 238 -69.31 -1.97 -95.41
N GLU A 239 -69.88 -2.92 -94.66
CA GLU A 239 -70.90 -3.84 -95.17
C GLU A 239 -72.13 -3.09 -95.68
N ASN A 240 -72.60 -2.06 -94.97
CA ASN A 240 -73.69 -1.21 -95.45
C ASN A 240 -73.32 -0.47 -96.74
N ARG A 241 -72.10 0.06 -96.87
CA ARG A 241 -71.62 0.67 -98.12
C ARG A 241 -71.58 -0.34 -99.25
N ASN A 242 -71.16 -1.58 -98.98
CA ASN A 242 -71.12 -2.66 -99.96
C ASN A 242 -72.53 -3.12 -100.37
N LEU A 243 -73.46 -3.22 -99.42
CA LEU A 243 -74.87 -3.50 -99.69
C LEU A 243 -75.51 -2.38 -100.50
N GLN A 244 -75.24 -1.11 -100.18
CA GLN A 244 -75.69 0.04 -100.97
C GLN A 244 -75.11 0.02 -102.39
N LYS A 245 -73.81 -0.29 -102.56
CA LYS A 245 -73.19 -0.48 -103.87
C LYS A 245 -73.87 -1.62 -104.65
N ASN A 246 -74.09 -2.77 -104.03
CA ASN A 246 -74.76 -3.91 -104.66
C ASN A 246 -76.22 -3.63 -105.01
N LEU A 247 -76.93 -2.88 -104.16
CA LEU A 247 -78.28 -2.41 -104.42
C LEU A 247 -78.30 -1.41 -105.58
N THR A 248 -77.31 -0.52 -105.66
CA THR A 248 -77.15 0.43 -106.77
C THR A 248 -76.87 -0.30 -108.08
N VAL A 249 -75.96 -1.29 -108.07
CA VAL A 249 -75.67 -2.16 -109.22
C VAL A 249 -76.89 -3.01 -109.62
N SER A 250 -77.70 -3.49 -108.66
CA SER A 250 -78.97 -4.19 -108.96
C SER A 250 -80.06 -3.25 -109.50
N LEU A 251 -80.11 -2.01 -109.02
CA LEU A 251 -81.00 -0.96 -109.53
C LEU A 251 -80.58 -0.48 -110.92
N GLU A 252 -79.28 -0.43 -111.22
CA GLU A 252 -78.76 -0.20 -112.56
C GLU A 252 -79.06 -1.38 -113.48
N ASN A 253 -78.87 -2.62 -113.04
CA ASN A 253 -79.28 -3.82 -113.79
C ASN A 253 -80.81 -3.89 -114.00
N SER A 254 -81.61 -3.33 -113.10
CA SER A 254 -83.06 -3.16 -113.24
C SER A 254 -83.45 -2.03 -114.21
N LYS A 255 -82.59 -1.02 -114.41
CA LYS A 255 -82.80 0.07 -115.39
C LYS A 255 -82.35 -0.31 -116.79
N THR A 256 -81.56 -1.37 -116.96
CA THR A 256 -81.12 -1.92 -118.26
C THR A 256 -82.15 -2.87 -118.92
N LEU A 257 -83.45 -2.70 -118.64
CA LEU A 257 -84.55 -3.45 -119.30
C LEU A 257 -85.83 -2.63 -119.54
N GLY A 258 -85.75 -1.30 -119.52
CA GLY A 258 -86.88 -0.43 -119.85
C GLY A 258 -86.43 0.88 -120.50
N SER A 259 -86.85 1.09 -121.75
CA SER A 259 -86.78 2.35 -122.52
C SER A 259 -85.58 2.59 -123.44
N LEU A 260 -85.31 1.63 -124.33
CA LEU A 260 -85.04 1.96 -125.73
C LEU A 260 -86.42 2.18 -126.41
N VAL A 261 -86.61 3.39 -126.93
CA VAL A 261 -87.60 3.75 -127.96
C VAL A 261 -89.06 3.86 -127.48
N GLU A 262 -89.49 5.06 -127.08
CA GLU A 262 -90.24 5.94 -127.98
C GLU A 262 -90.59 7.30 -127.33
N ASP A 263 -90.60 8.32 -128.19
CA ASP A 263 -91.24 9.62 -128.03
C ASP A 263 -90.51 10.78 -127.35
N GLY A 264 -89.54 11.29 -128.11
CA GLY A 264 -88.77 12.50 -127.88
C GLY A 264 -89.47 13.84 -128.13
N ASN A 265 -90.76 14.01 -127.83
CA ASN A 265 -91.43 15.32 -128.00
C ASN A 265 -92.29 15.82 -126.81
N ARG A 266 -92.20 15.17 -125.63
CA ARG A 266 -92.74 15.70 -124.34
C ARG A 266 -91.66 16.21 -123.35
N ARG A 267 -90.39 16.23 -123.77
CA ARG A 267 -89.18 16.36 -122.93
C ARG A 267 -88.78 17.76 -122.45
N VAL A 268 -89.62 18.78 -122.58
CA VAL A 268 -89.26 20.15 -122.12
C VAL A 268 -90.10 20.59 -120.92
N LYS A 269 -91.40 20.28 -120.86
CA LYS A 269 -92.27 20.68 -119.73
C LYS A 269 -92.11 19.78 -118.49
N GLU A 270 -91.85 18.48 -118.68
CA GLU A 270 -91.53 17.55 -117.57
C GLU A 270 -90.11 17.75 -117.04
N LYS A 271 -89.17 18.27 -117.85
CA LYS A 271 -87.81 18.58 -117.38
C LYS A 271 -87.80 19.82 -116.47
N GLU A 272 -88.68 20.79 -116.66
CA GLU A 272 -88.78 21.96 -115.76
C GLU A 272 -89.40 21.60 -114.39
N GLU A 273 -90.39 20.70 -114.33
CA GLU A 273 -90.90 20.17 -113.05
C GLU A 273 -89.89 19.22 -112.37
N MET A 274 -89.19 18.39 -113.15
CA MET A 274 -88.14 17.51 -112.62
C MET A 274 -86.93 18.30 -112.12
N ILE A 275 -86.62 19.46 -112.71
CA ILE A 275 -85.60 20.39 -112.18
C ILE A 275 -86.07 21.00 -110.85
N LYS A 276 -87.33 21.41 -110.70
CA LYS A 276 -87.86 21.88 -109.41
C LYS A 276 -87.89 20.80 -108.32
N ASP A 277 -88.22 19.57 -108.68
CA ASP A 277 -88.23 18.42 -107.75
C ASP A 277 -86.80 18.00 -107.37
N LEU A 278 -85.85 18.07 -108.32
CA LEU A 278 -84.42 17.85 -108.07
C LEU A 278 -83.79 18.99 -107.27
N GLU A 279 -84.17 20.25 -107.48
CA GLU A 279 -83.73 21.38 -106.67
C GLU A 279 -84.29 21.29 -105.25
N SER A 280 -85.54 20.85 -105.08
CA SER A 280 -86.15 20.62 -103.76
C SER A 280 -85.45 19.48 -103.01
N ARG A 281 -85.21 18.34 -103.65
CA ARG A 281 -84.46 17.22 -103.05
C ARG A 281 -83.00 17.56 -102.78
N LYS A 282 -82.35 18.33 -103.65
CA LYS A 282 -80.96 18.77 -103.44
C LYS A 282 -80.88 19.78 -102.30
N ASN A 283 -81.87 20.66 -102.15
CA ASN A 283 -81.95 21.59 -101.02
C ASN A 283 -82.27 20.87 -99.71
N GLU A 284 -83.12 19.83 -99.72
CA GLU A 284 -83.34 18.96 -98.54
C GLU A 284 -82.10 18.12 -98.20
N GLU A 285 -81.37 17.60 -99.21
CA GLU A 285 -80.13 16.85 -99.01
C GLU A 285 -78.99 17.75 -98.53
N LEU A 286 -78.93 19.01 -99.01
CA LEU A 286 -78.00 20.02 -98.51
C LEU A 286 -78.36 20.45 -97.09
N ALA A 287 -79.65 20.65 -96.77
CA ALA A 287 -80.09 20.95 -95.40
C ALA A 287 -79.78 19.80 -94.43
N GLY A 288 -79.97 18.54 -94.85
CA GLY A 288 -79.61 17.37 -94.05
C GLY A 288 -78.08 17.19 -93.89
N LYS A 289 -77.29 17.55 -94.90
CA LYS A 289 -75.82 17.59 -94.79
C LYS A 289 -75.33 18.73 -93.90
N ASP A 290 -75.98 19.88 -93.93
CA ASP A 290 -75.68 21.02 -93.05
C ASP A 290 -76.04 20.70 -91.59
N GLU A 291 -77.15 20.03 -91.32
CA GLU A 291 -77.45 19.50 -89.98
C GLU A 291 -76.42 18.44 -89.54
N GLN A 292 -76.03 17.53 -90.43
CA GLN A 292 -75.02 16.51 -90.12
C GLN A 292 -73.61 17.10 -89.91
N LEU A 293 -73.27 18.19 -90.61
CA LEU A 293 -72.06 18.98 -90.37
C LEU A 293 -72.14 19.66 -89.01
N LYS A 294 -73.27 20.28 -88.69
CA LYS A 294 -73.48 20.92 -87.39
C LYS A 294 -73.32 19.94 -86.22
N TRP A 295 -73.88 18.73 -86.30
CA TRP A 295 -73.68 17.69 -85.28
C TRP A 295 -72.22 17.21 -85.19
N LYS A 296 -71.48 17.16 -86.32
CA LYS A 296 -70.05 16.82 -86.31
C LYS A 296 -69.20 17.93 -85.72
N ASP A 297 -69.52 19.19 -85.99
CA ASP A 297 -68.84 20.34 -85.42
C ASP A 297 -69.09 20.43 -83.90
N GLU A 298 -70.30 20.11 -83.44
CA GLU A 298 -70.63 20.01 -82.01
C GLU A 298 -69.89 18.83 -81.32
N ASP A 299 -69.83 17.63 -81.93
CA ASP A 299 -69.03 16.49 -81.40
C ASP A 299 -67.52 16.78 -81.41
N LEU A 300 -67.01 17.52 -82.40
CA LEU A 300 -65.62 17.96 -82.43
C LEU A 300 -65.33 18.96 -81.31
N ALA A 301 -66.21 19.93 -81.08
CA ALA A 301 -66.06 20.89 -79.99
C ALA A 301 -66.06 20.20 -78.60
N GLU A 302 -66.95 19.22 -78.38
CA GLU A 302 -66.97 18.45 -77.13
C GLU A 302 -65.70 17.61 -76.95
N ARG A 303 -65.15 17.04 -78.03
CA ARG A 303 -63.86 16.31 -77.99
C ARG A 303 -62.69 17.23 -77.68
N ASP A 304 -62.67 18.44 -78.22
CA ASP A 304 -61.63 19.43 -77.93
C ASP A 304 -61.68 19.87 -76.47
N GLU A 305 -62.88 20.04 -75.89
CA GLU A 305 -63.04 20.34 -74.46
C GLU A 305 -62.54 19.18 -73.57
N ILE A 306 -62.85 17.93 -73.94
CA ILE A 306 -62.32 16.73 -73.25
C ILE A 306 -60.80 16.64 -73.37
N LEU A 307 -60.22 16.97 -74.53
CA LEU A 307 -58.78 16.99 -74.74
C LEU A 307 -58.10 18.02 -73.83
N ASN A 308 -58.63 19.25 -73.76
CA ASN A 308 -58.11 20.29 -72.87
C ASN A 308 -58.15 19.86 -71.40
N LEU A 309 -59.24 19.24 -70.94
CA LEU A 309 -59.34 18.72 -69.57
C LEU A 309 -58.31 17.62 -69.28
N LYS A 310 -58.04 16.73 -70.25
CA LYS A 310 -57.01 15.70 -70.13
C LYS A 310 -55.60 16.28 -70.14
N GLU A 311 -55.34 17.33 -70.92
CA GLU A 311 -54.06 18.04 -70.91
C GLU A 311 -53.79 18.69 -69.54
N GLU A 312 -54.80 19.32 -68.92
CA GLU A 312 -54.67 19.84 -67.55
C GLU A 312 -54.41 18.73 -66.52
N GLU A 313 -55.05 17.57 -66.67
CA GLU A 313 -54.81 16.41 -65.80
C GLU A 313 -53.39 15.87 -65.96
N ILE A 314 -52.89 15.77 -67.20
CA ILE A 314 -51.51 15.38 -67.50
C ILE A 314 -50.53 16.37 -66.86
N GLU A 315 -50.77 17.68 -66.96
CA GLU A 315 -49.90 18.69 -66.35
C GLU A 315 -49.86 18.55 -64.81
N LYS A 316 -51.00 18.30 -64.17
CA LYS A 316 -51.07 18.04 -62.71
C LYS A 316 -50.31 16.78 -62.31
N LEU A 317 -50.42 15.71 -63.09
CA LEU A 317 -49.67 14.46 -62.86
C LEU A 317 -48.18 14.66 -63.05
N GLN A 318 -47.75 15.39 -64.09
CA GLN A 318 -46.34 15.72 -64.33
C GLN A 318 -45.74 16.54 -63.17
N LYS A 319 -46.48 17.53 -62.64
CA LYS A 319 -46.05 18.28 -61.44
C LYS A 319 -45.90 17.38 -60.22
N THR A 320 -46.79 16.41 -60.05
CA THR A 320 -46.76 15.44 -58.94
C THR A 320 -45.57 14.47 -59.09
N ILE A 321 -45.30 13.99 -60.30
CA ILE A 321 -44.11 13.18 -60.61
C ILE A 321 -42.83 13.95 -60.27
N ALA A 322 -42.71 15.19 -60.75
CA ALA A 322 -41.55 16.04 -60.48
C ALA A 322 -41.35 16.34 -58.98
N TYR A 323 -42.44 16.44 -58.20
CA TYR A 323 -42.37 16.56 -56.75
C TYR A 323 -41.77 15.29 -56.10
N TYR A 324 -42.28 14.11 -56.46
CA TYR A 324 -41.78 12.84 -55.89
C TYR A 324 -40.37 12.47 -56.36
N GLU A 325 -39.98 12.86 -57.57
CA GLU A 325 -38.60 12.70 -58.04
C GLU A 325 -37.62 13.53 -57.20
N ARG A 326 -37.97 14.80 -56.93
CA ARG A 326 -37.16 15.67 -56.07
C ARG A 326 -37.06 15.12 -54.65
N GLU A 327 -38.19 14.71 -54.07
CA GLU A 327 -38.20 14.10 -52.73
C GLU A 327 -37.36 12.81 -52.71
N SER A 328 -37.46 11.98 -53.76
CA SER A 328 -36.64 10.77 -53.89
C SER A 328 -35.14 11.09 -53.92
N ASP A 329 -34.72 12.15 -54.60
CA ASP A 329 -33.30 12.52 -54.67
C ASP A 329 -32.79 13.10 -53.35
N GLU A 330 -33.61 13.88 -52.63
CA GLU A 330 -33.29 14.33 -51.27
C GLU A 330 -33.10 13.14 -50.30
N TRP A 331 -33.91 12.09 -50.42
CA TRP A 331 -33.76 10.87 -49.62
C TRP A 331 -32.48 10.11 -49.95
N LYS A 332 -32.10 10.00 -51.24
CA LYS A 332 -30.83 9.39 -51.64
C LYS A 332 -29.62 10.16 -51.11
N GLU A 333 -29.70 11.48 -51.06
CA GLU A 333 -28.64 12.31 -50.50
C GLU A 333 -28.51 12.11 -48.98
N LYS A 334 -29.62 12.11 -48.24
CA LYS A 334 -29.65 11.82 -46.79
C LYS A 334 -29.14 10.41 -46.49
N GLU A 335 -29.53 9.41 -47.28
CA GLU A 335 -29.02 8.04 -47.17
C GLU A 335 -27.50 7.99 -47.40
N SER A 336 -27.01 8.69 -48.43
CA SER A 336 -25.57 8.77 -48.72
C SER A 336 -24.78 9.44 -47.60
N GLU A 337 -25.32 10.50 -47.00
CA GLU A 337 -24.72 11.17 -45.85
C GLU A 337 -24.70 10.28 -44.60
N LEU A 338 -25.77 9.52 -44.35
CA LEU A 338 -25.83 8.56 -43.27
C LEU A 338 -24.79 7.43 -43.46
N ILE A 339 -24.68 6.89 -44.67
CA ILE A 339 -23.66 5.88 -45.01
C ILE A 339 -22.25 6.43 -44.78
N ARG A 340 -21.99 7.70 -45.17
CA ARG A 340 -20.69 8.35 -44.94
C ARG A 340 -20.40 8.50 -43.45
N SER A 341 -21.38 8.97 -42.67
CA SER A 341 -21.25 9.12 -41.22
C SER A 341 -21.01 7.79 -40.51
N MET A 342 -21.66 6.70 -40.96
CA MET A 342 -21.43 5.37 -40.43
C MET A 342 -20.01 4.89 -40.72
N LYS A 343 -19.51 5.05 -41.96
CA LYS A 343 -18.12 4.69 -42.31
C LYS A 343 -17.08 5.43 -41.47
N GLU A 344 -17.26 6.73 -41.25
CA GLU A 344 -16.35 7.51 -40.40
C GLU A 344 -16.34 7.01 -38.93
N LYS A 345 -17.51 6.62 -38.42
CA LYS A 345 -17.63 6.03 -37.08
C LYS A 345 -16.97 4.65 -37.02
N ASP A 346 -17.15 3.80 -38.03
CA ASP A 346 -16.50 2.49 -38.11
C ASP A 346 -14.97 2.61 -38.16
N GLU A 347 -14.44 3.55 -38.95
CA GLU A 347 -13.00 3.86 -38.99
C GLU A 347 -12.48 4.39 -37.65
N LYS A 348 -13.28 5.17 -36.92
CA LYS A 348 -12.94 5.64 -35.58
C LYS A 348 -12.90 4.49 -34.58
N VAL A 349 -13.88 3.59 -34.63
CA VAL A 349 -13.94 2.38 -33.79
C VAL A 349 -12.74 1.49 -34.07
N GLU A 350 -12.40 1.25 -35.34
CA GLU A 350 -11.24 0.43 -35.70
C GLU A 350 -9.91 1.05 -35.24
N ARG A 351 -9.76 2.37 -35.31
CA ARG A 351 -8.59 3.08 -34.74
C ARG A 351 -8.50 2.92 -33.23
N LEU A 352 -9.63 2.95 -32.52
CA LEU A 352 -9.66 2.72 -31.06
C LEU A 352 -9.33 1.27 -30.71
N MET A 353 -9.88 0.29 -31.42
CA MET A 353 -9.51 -1.12 -31.24
C MET A 353 -8.01 -1.35 -31.41
N ARG A 354 -7.39 -0.75 -32.43
CA ARG A 354 -5.93 -0.81 -32.63
C ARG A 354 -5.13 -0.18 -31.50
N LYS A 355 -5.63 0.87 -30.86
CA LYS A 355 -4.99 1.46 -29.66
C LYS A 355 -5.12 0.56 -28.44
N ILE A 356 -6.30 0.00 -28.22
CA ILE A 356 -6.55 -0.95 -27.11
C ILE A 356 -5.62 -2.15 -27.24
N LYS A 357 -5.57 -2.78 -28.42
CA LYS A 357 -4.71 -3.94 -28.66
C LYS A 357 -3.23 -3.66 -28.40
N ARG A 358 -2.70 -2.50 -28.83
CA ARG A 358 -1.32 -2.09 -28.50
C ARG A 358 -1.11 -1.89 -27.00
N GLY A 359 -2.09 -1.29 -26.32
CA GLY A 359 -2.04 -1.14 -24.86
C GLY A 359 -2.05 -2.48 -24.12
N GLU A 360 -2.79 -3.47 -24.62
CA GLU A 360 -2.79 -4.84 -24.09
C GLU A 360 -1.43 -5.53 -24.29
N GLU A 361 -0.83 -5.43 -25.48
CA GLU A 361 0.51 -5.97 -25.78
C GLU A 361 1.61 -5.30 -24.90
N GLU A 362 1.54 -3.98 -24.71
CA GLU A 362 2.42 -3.24 -23.79
C GLU A 362 2.22 -3.66 -22.32
N MET A 363 0.97 -3.91 -21.92
CA MET A 363 0.67 -4.38 -20.56
C MET A 363 1.20 -5.81 -20.35
N GLU A 364 1.03 -6.70 -21.33
CA GLU A 364 1.52 -8.08 -21.28
C GLU A 364 3.05 -8.14 -21.18
N THR A 365 3.76 -7.34 -21.98
CA THR A 365 5.23 -7.25 -21.91
C THR A 365 5.71 -6.73 -20.55
N ASN A 366 5.03 -5.73 -19.99
CA ASN A 366 5.34 -5.21 -18.65
C ASN A 366 5.06 -6.25 -17.56
N VAL A 367 3.94 -6.97 -17.61
CA VAL A 367 3.61 -8.05 -16.67
C VAL A 367 4.69 -9.13 -16.71
N ASN A 368 5.10 -9.57 -17.90
CA ASN A 368 6.16 -10.56 -18.05
C ASN A 368 7.51 -10.06 -17.50
N TYR A 369 7.84 -8.78 -17.70
CA TYR A 369 9.03 -8.16 -17.13
C TYR A 369 9.01 -8.19 -15.59
N TYR A 370 7.90 -7.79 -14.96
CA TYR A 370 7.79 -7.79 -13.49
C TYR A 370 7.75 -9.20 -12.91
N GLN A 371 7.12 -10.16 -13.58
CA GLN A 371 7.15 -11.57 -13.16
C GLN A 371 8.57 -12.14 -13.16
N LYS A 372 9.36 -11.83 -14.20
CA LYS A 372 10.77 -12.24 -14.25
C LYS A 372 11.58 -11.64 -13.10
N LYS A 373 11.43 -10.32 -12.87
CA LYS A 373 12.11 -9.63 -11.77
C LYS A 373 11.70 -10.17 -10.40
N LEU A 374 10.44 -10.57 -10.24
CA LEU A 374 9.95 -11.21 -9.02
C LEU A 374 10.61 -12.57 -8.82
N ALA A 375 10.67 -13.42 -9.85
CA ALA A 375 11.34 -14.72 -9.80
C ALA A 375 12.83 -14.57 -9.41
N ASP A 376 13.55 -13.64 -10.04
CA ASP A 376 14.95 -13.35 -9.70
C ASP A 376 15.10 -12.92 -8.22
N SER A 377 14.15 -12.11 -7.71
CA SER A 377 14.17 -11.67 -6.31
C SER A 377 13.82 -12.80 -5.31
N GLU A 378 12.95 -13.73 -5.68
CA GLU A 378 12.62 -14.89 -4.86
C GLU A 378 13.80 -15.86 -4.76
N GLU A 379 14.56 -16.05 -5.83
CA GLU A 379 15.80 -16.84 -5.81
C GLU A 379 16.86 -16.19 -4.91
N GLU A 380 17.00 -14.86 -4.97
CA GLU A 380 17.92 -14.12 -4.12
C GLU A 380 17.55 -14.23 -2.63
N VAL A 381 16.27 -14.14 -2.29
CA VAL A 381 15.79 -14.35 -0.91
C VAL A 381 16.08 -15.77 -0.44
N LYS A 382 15.88 -16.79 -1.28
CA LYS A 382 16.23 -18.18 -0.94
C LYS A 382 17.73 -18.33 -0.67
N ARG A 383 18.58 -17.69 -1.47
CA ARG A 383 20.03 -17.68 -1.29
C ARG A 383 20.42 -17.03 0.04
N LEU A 384 19.86 -15.87 0.35
CA LEU A 384 20.12 -15.15 1.60
C LEU A 384 19.63 -15.94 2.83
N ASN A 385 18.47 -16.59 2.75
CA ASN A 385 18.00 -17.48 3.82
C ASN A 385 18.99 -18.62 4.08
N GLY A 386 19.55 -19.23 3.04
CA GLY A 386 20.61 -20.25 3.20
C GLY A 386 21.87 -19.72 3.89
N VAL A 387 22.26 -18.46 3.63
CA VAL A 387 23.38 -17.80 4.33
C VAL A 387 23.04 -17.57 5.81
N VAL A 388 21.83 -17.10 6.13
CA VAL A 388 21.37 -16.89 7.51
C VAL A 388 21.32 -18.21 8.28
N ASP A 389 20.82 -19.29 7.67
CA ASP A 389 20.79 -20.62 8.29
C ASP A 389 22.21 -21.11 8.60
N HIS A 390 23.15 -20.94 7.67
CA HIS A 390 24.56 -21.27 7.88
C HIS A 390 25.18 -20.49 9.06
N PHE A 391 24.92 -19.18 9.15
CA PHE A 391 25.40 -18.36 10.27
C PHE A 391 24.76 -18.77 11.60
N ASN A 392 23.47 -19.09 11.61
CA ASN A 392 22.78 -19.56 12.81
C ASN A 392 23.35 -20.89 13.30
N GLU A 393 23.64 -21.83 12.40
CA GLU A 393 24.32 -23.08 12.77
C GLU A 393 25.72 -22.84 13.32
N LYS A 394 26.48 -21.92 12.71
CA LYS A 394 27.81 -21.54 13.21
C LYS A 394 27.72 -20.94 14.61
N MET A 395 26.83 -19.98 14.83
CA MET A 395 26.61 -19.35 16.14
C MET A 395 26.21 -20.37 17.20
N LYS A 396 25.38 -21.36 16.87
CA LYS A 396 25.04 -22.47 17.79
C LYS A 396 26.25 -23.30 18.16
N LYS A 397 27.13 -23.62 17.20
CA LYS A 397 28.37 -24.37 17.46
C LYS A 397 29.34 -23.57 18.33
N ASP A 398 29.53 -22.29 18.01
CA ASP A 398 30.40 -21.39 18.77
C ASP A 398 29.85 -21.22 20.21
N SER A 399 28.54 -21.03 20.37
CA SER A 399 27.89 -20.97 21.69
C SER A 399 28.09 -22.25 22.50
N ALA A 400 27.91 -23.42 21.89
CA ALA A 400 28.14 -24.70 22.57
C ALA A 400 29.60 -24.87 23.01
N MET A 401 30.55 -24.44 22.18
CA MET A 401 31.98 -24.46 22.49
C MET A 401 32.32 -23.52 23.67
N TYR A 402 31.73 -22.32 23.71
CA TYR A 402 31.90 -21.40 24.84
C TYR A 402 31.30 -21.96 26.13
N GLU A 403 30.11 -22.55 26.08
CA GLU A 403 29.50 -23.19 27.25
C GLU A 403 30.36 -24.35 27.79
N GLU A 404 30.93 -25.18 26.92
CA GLU A 404 31.84 -26.25 27.32
C GLU A 404 33.12 -25.69 27.95
N THR A 405 33.70 -24.64 27.36
CA THR A 405 34.88 -23.95 27.91
C THR A 405 34.60 -23.38 29.30
N ILE A 406 33.43 -22.75 29.49
CA ILE A 406 33.00 -22.23 30.79
C ILE A 406 32.87 -23.36 31.81
N ARG A 407 32.27 -24.50 31.43
CA ARG A 407 32.16 -25.67 32.33
C ARG A 407 33.52 -26.21 32.75
N GLU A 408 34.48 -26.31 31.84
CA GLU A 408 35.84 -26.75 32.17
C GLU A 408 36.55 -25.76 33.10
N LEU A 409 36.43 -24.45 32.86
CA LEU A 409 36.96 -23.42 33.76
C LEU A 409 36.36 -23.51 35.17
N PHE A 410 35.06 -23.78 35.28
CA PHE A 410 34.42 -24.00 36.57
C PHE A 410 34.95 -25.24 37.30
N LYS A 411 35.19 -26.36 36.59
CA LYS A 411 35.81 -27.56 37.17
C LYS A 411 37.19 -27.25 37.72
N ILE A 412 38.04 -26.58 36.94
CA ILE A 412 39.39 -26.17 37.34
C ILE A 412 39.32 -25.27 38.58
N LYS A 413 38.42 -24.28 38.59
CA LYS A 413 38.21 -23.40 39.75
C LYS A 413 37.87 -24.18 41.02
N ILE A 414 36.94 -25.14 40.94
CA ILE A 414 36.54 -25.98 42.08
C ILE A 414 37.73 -26.81 42.59
N GLU A 415 38.53 -27.37 41.68
CA GLU A 415 39.72 -28.14 42.03
C GLU A 415 40.78 -27.27 42.73
N MET A 416 41.06 -26.09 42.19
CA MET A 416 41.95 -25.11 42.81
C MET A 416 41.47 -24.67 44.20
N GLU A 417 40.16 -24.44 44.39
CA GLU A 417 39.60 -24.08 45.70
C GLU A 417 39.78 -25.22 46.73
N LYS A 418 39.65 -26.49 46.28
CA LYS A 418 39.87 -27.66 47.10
C LYS A 418 41.34 -27.79 47.52
N GLU A 419 42.27 -27.63 46.58
CA GLU A 419 43.72 -27.62 46.87
C GLU A 419 44.09 -26.49 47.83
N LEU A 420 43.60 -25.27 47.57
CA LEU A 420 43.83 -24.11 48.44
C LEU A 420 43.32 -24.35 49.87
N LYS A 421 42.17 -25.02 50.02
CA LYS A 421 41.65 -25.42 51.33
C LYS A 421 42.54 -26.45 52.03
N GLY A 422 43.13 -27.38 51.27
CA GLY A 422 44.14 -28.33 51.76
C GLY A 422 45.37 -27.61 52.30
N VAL A 423 45.98 -26.75 51.48
CA VAL A 423 47.15 -25.94 51.86
C VAL A 423 46.87 -25.07 53.09
N LYS A 424 45.70 -24.41 53.16
CA LYS A 424 45.29 -23.62 54.34
C LYS A 424 45.22 -24.46 55.61
N LYS A 425 44.80 -25.72 55.52
CA LYS A 425 44.75 -26.64 56.65
C LYS A 425 46.15 -27.03 57.11
N GLU A 426 47.02 -27.42 56.19
CA GLU A 426 48.43 -27.75 56.46
C GLU A 426 49.18 -26.57 57.09
N LEU A 427 48.98 -25.37 56.56
CA LEU A 427 49.56 -24.14 57.11
C LEU A 427 49.11 -23.88 58.55
N LYS A 428 47.83 -24.12 58.87
CA LYS A 428 47.29 -23.98 60.23
C LYS A 428 47.91 -25.00 61.18
N GLU A 429 48.08 -26.24 60.73
CA GLU A 429 48.73 -27.31 61.51
C GLU A 429 50.21 -27.00 61.75
N ALA A 430 50.94 -26.57 60.72
CA ALA A 430 52.35 -26.17 60.81
C ALA A 430 52.54 -24.97 61.74
N LYS A 431 51.68 -23.94 61.65
CA LYS A 431 51.68 -22.80 62.57
C LYS A 431 51.49 -23.25 64.02
N GLY A 432 50.53 -24.15 64.27
CA GLY A 432 50.30 -24.68 65.62
C GLY A 432 51.47 -25.52 66.14
N ALA A 433 52.16 -26.27 65.28
CA ALA A 433 53.38 -27.00 65.66
C ALA A 433 54.53 -26.04 66.01
N LEU A 434 54.70 -24.96 65.23
CA LEU A 434 55.70 -23.92 65.47
C LEU A 434 55.45 -23.19 66.81
N GLU A 435 54.20 -22.87 67.13
CA GLU A 435 53.82 -22.26 68.41
C GLU A 435 54.17 -23.16 69.60
N LYS A 436 53.87 -24.46 69.52
CA LYS A 436 54.26 -25.44 70.56
C LYS A 436 55.77 -25.55 70.71
N MET A 437 56.50 -25.53 69.60
CA MET A 437 57.97 -25.58 69.60
C MET A 437 58.56 -24.32 70.24
N ALA A 438 58.00 -23.14 69.92
CA ALA A 438 58.39 -21.87 70.53
C ALA A 438 58.12 -21.85 72.05
N ASP A 439 56.98 -22.39 72.49
CA ASP A 439 56.67 -22.51 73.93
C ASP A 439 57.59 -23.50 74.65
N CYS A 440 57.93 -24.63 74.02
CA CYS A 440 58.91 -25.58 74.55
C CYS A 440 60.30 -24.94 74.66
N SER A 441 60.74 -24.22 73.64
CA SER A 441 62.01 -23.48 73.64
C SER A 441 62.05 -22.40 74.73
N LYS A 442 60.97 -21.62 74.90
CA LYS A 442 60.84 -20.66 76.01
C LYS A 442 60.94 -21.35 77.38
N LYS A 443 60.27 -22.50 77.56
CA LYS A 443 60.33 -23.28 78.80
C LYS A 443 61.75 -23.76 79.09
N MET A 444 62.41 -24.35 78.09
CA MET A 444 63.79 -24.82 78.20
C MET A 444 64.76 -23.67 78.52
N THR A 445 64.56 -22.50 77.91
CA THR A 445 65.38 -21.31 78.19
C THR A 445 65.21 -20.83 79.63
N ARG A 446 63.98 -20.87 80.18
CA ARG A 446 63.74 -20.57 81.61
C ARG A 446 64.39 -21.61 82.52
N GLU A 447 64.21 -22.90 82.23
CA GLU A 447 64.83 -23.98 83.01
C GLU A 447 66.37 -23.88 83.00
N MET A 448 66.98 -23.53 81.85
CA MET A 448 68.42 -23.28 81.77
C MET A 448 68.83 -22.05 82.59
N ALA A 449 68.08 -20.96 82.54
CA ALA A 449 68.37 -19.76 83.35
C ALA A 449 68.23 -20.04 84.86
N GLU A 450 67.25 -20.86 85.27
CA GLU A 450 67.10 -21.30 86.67
C GLU A 450 68.27 -22.17 87.12
N ARG A 451 68.66 -23.17 86.32
CA ARG A 451 69.85 -24.00 86.61
C ARG A 451 71.13 -23.18 86.66
N GLN A 452 71.30 -22.23 85.74
CA GLN A 452 72.45 -21.34 85.75
C GLN A 452 72.50 -20.54 87.05
N LYS A 453 71.36 -20.02 87.50
CA LYS A 453 71.25 -19.32 88.79
C LYS A 453 71.52 -20.24 89.99
N GLU A 454 71.05 -21.49 89.96
CA GLU A 454 71.40 -22.49 90.98
C GLU A 454 72.91 -22.75 91.02
N THR A 455 73.55 -22.96 89.86
CA THR A 455 75.00 -23.14 89.78
C THR A 455 75.77 -21.89 90.21
N GLU A 456 75.28 -20.69 89.93
CA GLU A 456 75.85 -19.43 90.42
C GLU A 456 75.76 -19.35 91.96
N ASN A 457 74.62 -19.72 92.55
CA ASN A 457 74.44 -19.76 94.00
C ASN A 457 75.33 -20.83 94.66
N GLU A 458 75.43 -22.03 94.09
CA GLU A 458 76.32 -23.09 94.56
C GLU A 458 77.78 -22.65 94.48
N LEU A 459 78.19 -22.02 93.37
CA LEU A 459 79.52 -21.47 93.20
C LEU A 459 79.81 -20.39 94.26
N GLU A 460 78.82 -19.54 94.57
CA GLU A 460 78.95 -18.50 95.60
C GLU A 460 79.07 -19.11 97.01
N LYS A 461 78.33 -20.20 97.29
CA LYS A 461 78.48 -20.98 98.52
C LYS A 461 79.88 -21.61 98.62
N VAL A 462 80.35 -22.26 97.55
CA VAL A 462 81.69 -22.84 97.48
C VAL A 462 82.75 -21.75 97.66
N LYS A 463 82.61 -20.58 97.03
CA LYS A 463 83.51 -19.43 97.23
C LYS A 463 83.53 -18.99 98.70
N LYS A 464 82.37 -18.99 99.37
CA LYS A 464 82.27 -18.65 100.79
C LYS A 464 82.98 -19.70 101.66
N GLU A 465 82.73 -20.99 101.42
CA GLU A 465 83.41 -22.09 102.11
C GLU A 465 84.92 -22.07 101.87
N LEU A 466 85.37 -21.78 100.63
CA LEU A 466 86.78 -21.59 100.29
C LEU A 466 87.38 -20.38 101.00
N LYS A 467 86.61 -19.31 101.17
CA LYS A 467 87.05 -18.13 101.92
C LYS A 467 87.16 -18.44 103.41
N GLU A 468 86.19 -19.14 103.99
CA GLU A 468 86.21 -19.60 105.39
C GLU A 468 87.39 -20.57 105.61
N ALA A 469 87.59 -21.54 104.72
CA ALA A 469 88.74 -22.46 104.77
C ALA A 469 90.08 -21.75 104.55
N LYS A 470 90.10 -20.69 103.71
CA LYS A 470 91.28 -19.84 103.56
C LYS A 470 91.54 -19.04 104.83
N GLU A 471 90.52 -18.46 105.47
CA GLU A 471 90.62 -17.75 106.74
C GLU A 471 91.06 -18.72 107.86
N GLU A 472 90.60 -19.97 107.88
CA GLU A 472 91.09 -21.04 108.77
C GLU A 472 92.55 -21.42 108.48
N LEU A 473 92.94 -21.53 107.20
CA LEU A 473 94.33 -21.73 106.82
C LEU A 473 95.21 -20.53 107.17
N GLU A 474 94.72 -19.29 107.02
CA GLU A 474 95.41 -18.07 107.45
C GLU A 474 95.55 -18.04 108.98
N GLN A 475 94.56 -18.54 109.72
CA GLN A 475 94.67 -18.80 111.16
C GLN A 475 95.74 -19.82 111.51
N ILE A 476 95.86 -20.90 110.73
CA ILE A 476 96.89 -21.94 110.92
C ILE A 476 98.28 -21.40 110.52
N TYR A 477 98.37 -20.56 109.49
CA TYR A 477 99.60 -19.93 109.04
C TYR A 477 100.05 -18.78 109.95
N GLU A 478 99.14 -18.07 110.63
CA GLU A 478 99.48 -17.14 111.72
C GLU A 478 100.03 -17.87 112.97
N GLU A 479 99.79 -19.19 113.11
CA GLU A 479 100.37 -20.04 114.16
C GLU A 479 101.60 -20.85 113.72
N SER A 480 102.05 -20.73 112.47
CA SER A 480 103.28 -21.38 111.99
C SER A 480 104.14 -20.42 111.17
N ASP A 481 104.64 -19.40 111.87
CA ASP A 481 105.83 -18.64 111.53
C ASP A 481 107.04 -19.61 111.46
N ASP A 482 107.28 -20.22 110.30
CA ASP A 482 108.65 -20.47 109.86
C ASP A 482 108.74 -20.90 108.39
N SER A 483 109.83 -20.43 107.79
CA SER A 483 110.44 -20.99 106.58
C SER A 483 109.91 -20.56 105.20
N SER A 484 110.44 -19.39 104.79
CA SER A 484 111.20 -19.20 103.55
C SER A 484 111.00 -20.22 102.43
N PHE A 485 110.41 -19.78 101.30
CA PHE A 485 110.91 -20.19 100.00
C PHE A 485 110.60 -19.15 98.92
N ASP A 486 111.69 -18.63 98.34
CA ASP A 486 111.72 -17.70 97.23
C ASP A 486 111.23 -18.32 95.91
N GLN A 487 110.43 -17.52 95.20
CA GLN A 487 110.53 -17.16 93.78
C GLN A 487 111.02 -18.23 92.78
N LEU A 488 110.23 -18.45 91.71
CA LEU A 488 110.63 -18.12 90.33
C LEU A 488 109.50 -18.36 89.30
N ASN A 489 109.17 -17.25 88.62
CA ASN A 489 108.83 -17.06 87.21
C ASN A 489 107.57 -17.66 86.56
N GLU A 490 106.63 -16.74 86.31
CA GLU A 490 106.08 -16.34 85.01
C GLU A 490 106.66 -17.06 83.76
N GLN A 491 105.78 -17.70 82.99
CA GLN A 491 105.84 -17.64 81.54
C GLN A 491 104.47 -17.89 80.90
N ASP A 492 104.16 -17.01 79.96
CA ASP A 492 102.91 -16.81 79.25
C ASP A 492 102.42 -18.04 78.45
N ASP A 493 101.11 -18.30 78.53
CA ASP A 493 100.37 -19.16 77.60
C ASP A 493 99.40 -18.28 76.79
N GLU A 494 99.68 -18.08 75.50
CA GLU A 494 98.68 -17.63 74.53
C GLU A 494 98.90 -18.37 73.20
N TYR A 495 98.15 -19.45 72.99
CA TYR A 495 98.08 -20.18 71.72
C TYR A 495 96.72 -20.90 71.57
N PHE A 496 96.20 -20.84 70.34
CA PHE A 496 95.04 -21.55 69.75
C PHE A 496 93.62 -21.09 70.20
N SER A 497 92.58 -21.02 69.36
CA SER A 497 92.34 -21.45 67.99
C SER A 497 91.10 -20.73 67.42
N SER A 498 91.14 -20.49 66.11
CA SER A 498 90.05 -20.42 65.10
C SER A 498 88.92 -19.40 65.21
#